data_AF-A0A1I2Y4M7-F1
#
_entry.id   AF-A0A1I2Y4M7-F1
#
_cell.length_a   1.000
_cell.length_b   1.000
_cell.length_c   1.000
_cell.angle_alpha   90.00
_cell.angle_beta   90.00
_cell.angle_gamma   90.00
#
_symmetry.space_group_name_H-M   'P 1'
#
loop_
_entity.id
_entity.type
_entity.pdbx_description
1 polymer ?
#
loop_
_entity_poly.entity_id
_entity_poly.type
_entity_poly.pdbx_seq_one_letter_code
_entity_poly.pdbx_strand_id
1 'polypeptide(L)'
;MLTEQEQQYFDDIVTNIKLKFNIIIPILAYDHGKVEGYENALGIAYADENKKVYQITVDEFFIHECYCDHRWSQGIRGANSWPKLEPESLEGLICHEIAHMKYLRHGRWHKRETERLFNVISNEHSQSA
;
A
#
# COMPACT_ATOMS: atom_id res chain seq x y z
N MET A 1 5.76 5.75 -14.22
CA MET A 1 4.97 4.61 -14.74
C MET A 1 5.69 3.34 -14.37
N LEU A 2 4.98 2.39 -13.77
CA LEU A 2 5.53 1.11 -13.36
C LEU A 2 5.89 0.23 -14.57
N THR A 3 6.89 -0.60 -14.40
CA THR A 3 7.17 -1.75 -15.28
C THR A 3 6.13 -2.85 -15.06
N GLU A 4 6.02 -3.79 -16.00
CA GLU A 4 5.10 -4.93 -15.89
C GLU A 4 5.35 -5.78 -14.62
N GLN A 5 6.62 -5.95 -14.24
CA GLN A 5 6.98 -6.73 -13.04
C GLN A 5 6.60 -6.03 -11.74
N GLU A 6 6.76 -4.70 -11.70
CA GLU A 6 6.33 -3.88 -10.55
C GLU A 6 4.82 -3.83 -10.44
N GLN A 7 4.12 -3.71 -11.57
CA GLN A 7 2.66 -3.74 -11.61
C GLN A 7 2.13 -5.10 -11.12
N GLN A 8 2.71 -6.21 -11.58
CA GLN A 8 2.31 -7.54 -11.11
C GLN A 8 2.56 -7.72 -9.60
N TYR A 9 3.73 -7.28 -9.12
CA TYR A 9 4.05 -7.30 -7.68
C TYR A 9 3.01 -6.52 -6.85
N PHE A 10 2.64 -5.34 -7.32
CA PHE A 10 1.60 -4.52 -6.69
C PHE A 10 0.22 -5.20 -6.73
N ASP A 11 -0.18 -5.70 -7.90
CA ASP A 11 -1.49 -6.33 -8.12
C ASP A 11 -1.67 -7.60 -7.28
N ASP A 12 -0.61 -8.39 -7.10
CA ASP A 12 -0.64 -9.60 -6.26
C ASP A 12 -0.92 -9.24 -4.79
N ILE A 13 -0.24 -8.21 -4.28
CA ILE A 13 -0.44 -7.71 -2.91
C ILE A 13 -1.85 -7.15 -2.74
N VAL A 14 -2.28 -6.28 -3.66
CA VAL A 14 -3.63 -5.69 -3.65
C VAL A 14 -4.69 -6.79 -3.70
N THR A 15 -4.53 -7.78 -4.57
CA THR A 15 -5.49 -8.89 -4.71
C THR A 15 -5.61 -9.69 -3.42
N ASN A 16 -4.48 -10.04 -2.79
CA ASN A 16 -4.48 -10.74 -1.51
C ASN A 16 -5.22 -9.95 -0.43
N ILE A 17 -4.90 -8.66 -0.28
CA ILE A 17 -5.53 -7.78 0.72
C ILE A 17 -7.03 -7.62 0.45
N LYS A 18 -7.43 -7.42 -0.80
CA LYS A 18 -8.84 -7.25 -1.19
C LYS A 18 -9.65 -8.51 -0.89
N LEU A 19 -9.13 -9.69 -1.22
CA LEU A 19 -9.77 -10.96 -0.90
C LEU A 19 -9.90 -11.16 0.61
N LYS A 20 -8.83 -10.89 1.36
CA LYS A 20 -8.76 -11.09 2.81
C LYS A 20 -9.73 -10.22 3.59
N PHE A 21 -9.91 -8.97 3.19
CA PHE A 21 -10.80 -8.02 3.88
C PHE A 21 -12.13 -7.78 3.16
N ASN A 22 -12.41 -8.53 2.09
CA ASN A 22 -13.61 -8.38 1.26
C ASN A 22 -13.81 -6.93 0.76
N ILE A 23 -12.73 -6.33 0.25
CA ILE A 23 -12.72 -4.94 -0.24
C ILE A 23 -13.02 -4.92 -1.72
N ILE A 24 -14.01 -4.12 -2.10
CA ILE A 24 -14.47 -4.00 -3.50
C ILE A 24 -13.98 -2.73 -4.20
N ILE A 25 -13.53 -1.72 -3.46
CA ILE A 25 -13.08 -0.46 -4.06
C ILE A 25 -11.79 -0.65 -4.87
N PRO A 26 -11.56 0.15 -5.93
CA PRO A 26 -10.29 0.18 -6.64
C PRO A 26 -9.15 0.63 -5.71
N ILE A 27 -8.02 -0.07 -5.83
CA ILE A 27 -6.73 0.30 -5.25
C ILE A 27 -5.75 0.30 -6.44
N LEU A 28 -5.22 1.47 -6.81
CA LEU A 28 -4.51 1.65 -8.07
C LEU A 28 -3.13 2.29 -7.83
N ALA A 29 -2.17 1.98 -8.68
CA ALA A 29 -0.93 2.76 -8.77
C ALA A 29 -1.25 4.11 -9.45
N TYR A 30 -0.70 5.21 -8.93
CA TYR A 30 -0.84 6.53 -9.54
C TYR A 30 0.39 7.40 -9.28
N ASP A 31 0.73 8.26 -10.23
CA ASP A 31 1.82 9.23 -10.07
C ASP A 31 1.34 10.39 -9.21
N HIS A 32 1.65 10.36 -7.90
CA HIS A 32 1.17 11.36 -6.96
C HIS A 32 1.83 12.73 -7.16
N GLY A 33 2.98 12.80 -7.83
CA GLY A 33 3.59 14.06 -8.26
C GLY A 33 2.71 14.90 -9.19
N LYS A 34 1.62 14.31 -9.73
CA LYS A 34 0.60 14.99 -10.53
C LYS A 34 -0.65 15.40 -9.75
N VAL A 35 -0.71 15.11 -8.44
CA VAL A 35 -1.84 15.46 -7.58
C VAL A 35 -1.52 16.73 -6.82
N GLU A 36 -2.15 17.84 -7.21
CA GLU A 36 -1.94 19.14 -6.58
C GLU A 36 -2.27 19.09 -5.07
N GLY A 37 -1.30 19.48 -4.24
CA GLY A 37 -1.41 19.50 -2.78
C GLY A 37 -1.15 18.16 -2.08
N TYR A 38 -0.89 17.09 -2.84
CA TYR A 38 -0.60 15.74 -2.32
C TYR A 38 0.62 15.10 -3.00
N GLU A 39 1.55 15.92 -3.50
CA GLU A 39 2.69 15.49 -4.31
C GLU A 39 3.63 14.53 -3.60
N ASN A 40 3.64 14.57 -2.26
CA ASN A 40 4.48 13.73 -1.40
C ASN A 40 3.68 12.66 -0.64
N ALA A 41 2.39 12.47 -0.95
CA ALA A 41 1.59 11.43 -0.31
C ALA A 41 2.02 10.06 -0.85
N LEU A 42 2.25 9.08 0.01
CA LEU A 42 2.55 7.71 -0.42
C LEU A 42 1.26 6.96 -0.82
N GLY A 43 0.17 7.23 -0.11
CA GLY A 43 -1.16 6.68 -0.34
C GLY A 43 -2.22 7.78 -0.22
N ILE A 44 -3.31 7.63 -0.96
CA ILE A 44 -4.45 8.55 -0.89
C ILE A 44 -5.75 7.74 -0.91
N ALA A 45 -6.55 7.85 0.16
CA ALA A 45 -7.94 7.41 0.19
C ALA A 45 -8.89 8.54 -0.26
N TYR A 46 -9.53 8.37 -1.42
CA TYR A 46 -10.52 9.30 -1.95
C TYR A 46 -11.90 8.99 -1.37
N ALA A 47 -12.51 9.98 -0.73
CA ALA A 47 -13.84 9.88 -0.15
C ALA A 47 -14.83 10.84 -0.81
N ASP A 48 -16.10 10.43 -0.86
CA ASP A 48 -17.19 11.28 -1.32
C ASP A 48 -17.62 12.31 -0.27
N GLU A 49 -18.63 13.12 -0.59
CA GLU A 49 -19.21 14.12 0.32
C GLU A 49 -19.79 13.50 1.61
N ASN A 50 -20.18 12.22 1.56
CA ASN A 50 -20.66 11.45 2.70
C ASN A 50 -19.53 10.80 3.50
N LYS A 51 -18.27 11.11 3.18
CA LYS A 51 -17.05 10.56 3.81
C LYS A 51 -16.89 9.05 3.56
N LYS A 52 -17.51 8.52 2.51
CA LYS A 52 -17.35 7.12 2.10
C LYS A 52 -16.19 7.04 1.13
N VAL A 53 -15.16 6.28 1.50
CA VAL A 53 -14.02 6.00 0.62
C VAL A 53 -14.50 5.17 -0.58
N TYR A 54 -14.21 5.64 -1.79
CA TYR A 54 -14.58 4.99 -3.04
C TYR A 54 -13.39 4.53 -3.87
N GLN A 55 -12.17 5.03 -3.59
CA GLN A 55 -10.94 4.66 -4.29
C GLN A 55 -9.74 4.88 -3.38
N ILE A 56 -8.71 4.06 -3.55
CA ILE A 56 -7.37 4.29 -2.99
C ILE A 56 -6.37 4.37 -4.13
N THR A 57 -5.41 5.28 -4.05
CA THR A 57 -4.21 5.24 -4.89
C THR A 57 -2.95 5.10 -4.05
N VAL A 58 -1.94 4.46 -4.62
CA VAL A 58 -0.60 4.32 -4.04
C VAL A 58 0.39 4.89 -5.04
N ASP A 59 1.36 5.65 -4.55
CA ASP A 59 2.34 6.33 -5.38
C ASP A 59 3.23 5.33 -6.15
N GLU A 60 3.42 5.59 -7.45
CA GLU A 60 4.24 4.74 -8.32
C GLU A 60 5.70 4.66 -7.87
N PHE A 61 6.29 5.76 -7.40
CA PHE A 61 7.68 5.76 -6.95
C PHE A 61 7.83 4.93 -5.67
N PHE A 62 6.89 5.05 -4.74
CA PHE A 62 6.86 4.20 -3.55
C PHE A 62 6.71 2.71 -3.88
N ILE A 63 5.86 2.36 -4.86
CA ILE A 63 5.72 0.97 -5.33
C ILE A 63 7.04 0.45 -5.89
N HIS A 64 7.73 1.26 -6.70
CA HIS A 64 9.05 0.93 -7.23
C HIS A 64 10.06 0.65 -6.11
N GLU A 65 10.10 1.47 -5.07
CA GLU A 65 10.98 1.26 -3.92
C GLU A 65 10.65 -0.05 -3.18
N CYS A 66 9.37 -0.34 -2.94
CA CYS A 66 8.94 -1.62 -2.35
C CYS A 66 9.39 -2.82 -3.18
N TYR A 67 9.24 -2.74 -4.49
CA TYR A 67 9.66 -3.81 -5.39
C TYR A 67 11.19 -4.00 -5.37
N CYS A 68 11.95 -2.91 -5.38
CA CYS A 68 13.42 -2.97 -5.26
C CYS A 68 13.87 -3.65 -3.97
N ASP A 69 13.23 -3.31 -2.84
CA ASP A 69 13.52 -3.91 -1.55
C ASP A 69 13.15 -5.41 -1.51
N HIS A 70 12.01 -5.76 -2.10
CA HIS A 70 11.60 -7.17 -2.27
C HIS A 70 12.65 -7.97 -3.05
N ARG A 71 13.13 -7.43 -4.19
CA ARG A 71 14.18 -8.06 -4.99
C ARG A 71 15.49 -8.18 -4.22
N TRP A 72 15.84 -7.14 -3.45
CA TRP A 72 17.00 -7.17 -2.57
C TRP A 72 16.89 -8.27 -1.50
N SER A 73 15.72 -8.43 -0.87
CA SER A 73 15.48 -9.49 0.12
C SER A 73 15.64 -10.89 -0.46
N GLN A 74 15.34 -11.06 -1.75
CA GLN A 74 15.51 -12.31 -2.50
C GLN A 74 16.95 -12.58 -2.99
N GLY A 75 17.93 -11.75 -2.60
CA GLY A 75 19.31 -11.91 -3.04
C GLY A 75 19.61 -11.38 -4.45
N ILE A 76 18.65 -10.73 -5.10
CA ILE A 76 18.83 -10.13 -6.42
C ILE A 76 19.47 -8.76 -6.24
N ARG A 77 20.58 -8.52 -6.94
CA ARG A 77 21.44 -7.33 -6.79
C ARG A 77 21.63 -6.67 -8.16
N GLY A 78 21.66 -5.33 -8.21
CA GLY A 78 21.90 -4.57 -9.44
C GLY A 78 21.70 -3.08 -9.25
N ALA A 79 22.00 -2.28 -10.29
CA ALA A 79 21.91 -0.82 -10.25
C ALA A 79 20.48 -0.29 -10.00
N ASN A 80 19.46 -1.14 -10.14
CA ASN A 80 18.04 -0.84 -9.94
C ASN A 80 17.42 -1.72 -8.83
N SER A 81 18.21 -2.16 -7.87
CA SER A 81 17.72 -2.93 -6.72
C SER A 81 18.51 -2.48 -5.52
N TRP A 82 17.95 -1.51 -4.80
CA TRP A 82 18.52 -0.92 -3.60
C TRP A 82 17.55 -1.13 -2.44
N PRO A 83 18.04 -1.21 -1.20
CA PRO A 83 17.17 -1.21 -0.04
C PRO A 83 16.36 0.09 -0.01
N LYS A 84 15.08 -0.04 0.35
CA LYS A 84 14.16 1.07 0.41
C LYS A 84 14.54 2.06 1.52
N LEU A 85 14.27 3.34 1.29
CA LEU A 85 14.50 4.41 2.26
C LEU A 85 13.38 4.50 3.31
N GLU A 86 12.13 4.38 2.87
CA GLU A 86 10.96 4.45 3.74
C GLU A 86 10.73 3.14 4.52
N PRO A 87 10.54 3.18 5.85
CA PRO A 87 10.39 1.96 6.66
C PRO A 87 9.03 1.27 6.50
N GLU A 88 8.05 1.95 5.89
CA GLU A 88 6.68 1.43 5.73
C GLU A 88 6.62 0.40 4.60
N SER A 89 6.05 -0.78 4.83
CA SER A 89 5.83 -1.77 3.77
C SER A 89 4.64 -1.40 2.88
N LEU A 90 4.55 -1.97 1.69
CA LEU A 90 3.41 -1.76 0.80
C LEU A 90 2.10 -2.23 1.42
N GLU A 91 2.12 -3.38 2.10
CA GLU A 91 0.98 -3.90 2.85
C GLU A 91 0.60 -2.98 4.01
N GLY A 92 1.59 -2.45 4.72
CA GLY A 92 1.40 -1.49 5.81
C GLY A 92 0.68 -0.23 5.34
N LEU A 93 1.15 0.37 4.25
CA LEU A 93 0.53 1.53 3.63
C LEU A 93 -0.89 1.22 3.13
N ILE A 94 -1.09 0.10 2.43
CA ILE A 94 -2.43 -0.25 1.95
C ILE A 94 -3.39 -0.47 3.15
N CYS A 95 -2.93 -1.10 4.24
CA CYS A 95 -3.72 -1.20 5.47
C CYS A 95 -4.03 0.17 6.08
N HIS A 96 -3.09 1.12 6.03
CA HIS A 96 -3.31 2.50 6.46
C HIS A 96 -4.46 3.15 5.69
N GLU A 97 -4.44 3.05 4.36
CA GLU A 97 -5.47 3.65 3.51
C GLU A 97 -6.82 2.95 3.66
N ILE A 98 -6.83 1.62 3.82
CA ILE A 98 -8.06 0.86 4.11
C ILE A 98 -8.68 1.28 5.43
N ALA A 99 -7.88 1.62 6.46
CA ALA A 99 -8.42 2.08 7.74
C ALA A 99 -9.25 3.37 7.59
N HIS A 100 -8.98 4.20 6.58
CA HIS A 100 -9.79 5.38 6.27
C HIS A 100 -11.22 5.05 5.83
N MET A 101 -11.50 3.83 5.35
CA MET A 101 -12.87 3.38 5.08
C MET A 101 -13.75 3.38 6.33
N LYS A 102 -13.17 3.23 7.52
CA LYS A 102 -13.88 3.29 8.82
C LYS A 102 -13.64 4.60 9.56
N TYR A 103 -12.41 5.09 9.51
CA TYR A 103 -11.95 6.24 10.28
C TYR A 103 -11.20 7.22 9.38
N LEU A 104 -11.95 8.11 8.72
CA LEU A 104 -11.39 9.05 7.74
C LEU A 104 -10.31 9.98 8.34
N ARG A 105 -10.40 10.33 9.62
CA ARG A 105 -9.41 11.18 10.28
C ARG A 105 -8.36 10.33 10.98
N HIS A 106 -7.10 10.71 10.84
CA HIS A 106 -6.02 10.18 11.67
C HIS A 106 -6.34 10.38 13.15
N GLY A 107 -6.14 9.33 13.93
CA GLY A 107 -6.45 9.32 15.34
C GLY A 107 -6.25 7.93 15.93
N ARG A 108 -6.53 7.79 17.24
CA ARG A 108 -6.31 6.54 17.96
C ARG A 108 -7.03 5.34 17.34
N TRP A 109 -8.25 5.54 16.84
CA TRP A 109 -9.05 4.48 16.24
C TRP A 109 -8.57 4.07 14.85
N HIS A 110 -8.19 5.04 14.02
CA HIS A 110 -7.53 4.80 12.73
C HIS A 110 -6.25 3.99 12.93
N LYS A 111 -5.34 4.45 13.80
CA LYS A 111 -4.09 3.75 14.10
C LYS A 111 -4.32 2.30 14.56
N ARG A 112 -5.27 2.09 15.48
CA ARG A 112 -5.62 0.75 15.97
C ARG A 112 -6.16 -0.15 14.87
N GLU A 113 -6.95 0.40 13.94
CA GLU A 113 -7.48 -0.38 12.83
C GLU A 113 -6.38 -0.72 11.82
N THR A 114 -5.47 0.20 11.51
CA THR A 114 -4.28 -0.07 10.68
C THR A 114 -3.45 -1.20 11.26
N GLU A 115 -3.11 -1.13 12.55
CA GLU A 115 -2.36 -2.19 13.25
C GLU A 115 -3.12 -3.53 13.22
N ARG A 116 -4.44 -3.51 13.44
CA ARG A 116 -5.27 -4.71 13.40
C ARG A 116 -5.23 -5.36 12.01
N LEU A 117 -5.40 -4.57 10.95
CA LEU A 117 -5.37 -5.07 9.57
C LEU A 117 -3.99 -5.63 9.23
N PHE A 118 -2.93 -4.86 9.52
CA PHE A 118 -1.56 -5.26 9.23
C PHE A 118 -1.15 -6.55 9.96
N ASN A 119 -1.55 -6.72 11.23
CA ASN A 119 -1.29 -7.94 11.99
C ASN A 119 -1.96 -9.18 11.40
N VAL A 120 -3.10 -9.06 10.73
CA VAL A 120 -3.75 -10.20 10.05
C VAL A 120 -2.99 -10.60 8.78
N ILE A 121 -2.28 -9.66 8.15
CA ILE A 121 -1.40 -9.96 7.03
C ILE A 121 -0.09 -10.58 7.53
N SER A 122 0.58 -9.95 8.51
CA SER A 122 1.91 -10.35 8.96
C SER A 122 1.95 -11.68 9.72
N ASN A 123 0.92 -12.01 10.50
CA ASN A 123 0.91 -13.25 11.29
C ASN A 123 0.84 -14.53 10.45
N GLU A 124 0.44 -14.47 9.19
CA GLU A 124 0.44 -15.64 8.29
C GLU A 124 1.83 -15.92 7.71
N HIS A 125 2.67 -14.89 7.50
CA HIS A 125 4.05 -15.10 7.08
C HIS A 125 4.87 -15.87 8.13
N SER A 126 4.49 -15.76 9.40
CA SER A 126 5.11 -16.50 10.52
C SER A 126 4.56 -17.92 10.71
N GLN A 127 3.45 -18.30 10.06
CA GLN A 127 2.87 -19.65 10.14
C GLN A 127 3.16 -20.51 8.90
N SER A 128 3.80 -19.92 7.89
CA SER A 128 4.18 -20.57 6.62
C SER A 128 5.70 -20.73 6.45
N ALA A 129 6.48 -20.43 7.50
CA ALA A 129 7.92 -20.68 7.63
C ALA A 129 8.18 -21.82 8.63
#